data_AF-A0AAD5WMI1-F1
#
_entry.id   AF-A0AAD5WMI1-F1
#
_cell.length_a   1.000
_cell.length_b   1.000
_cell.length_c   1.000
_cell.angle_alpha   90.00
_cell.angle_beta   90.00
_cell.angle_gamma   90.00
#
_symmetry.space_group_name_H-M   'P 1'
#
loop_
_entity.id
_entity.type
_entity.pdbx_description
1 polymer ?
#
loop_
_entity_poly.entity_id
_entity_poly.type
_entity_poly.pdbx_seq_one_letter_code
_entity_poly.pdbx_strand_id
1 'polypeptide(L)'
;MGNISSHVSIEGCKAYYNVSLDCSITDYPRSYGGLTKGTLQGDPDIAGIGIVSVFIAVSGFALVTALIAVIWQTIKCYRKSIWSFTEEREKDHTSVSEILETLVLSCSDQQLFTGAAYALAVRYWRGCTLSAYHYNVVANGLLITLATHLLAITVVLHYWKYPFLATIRAAVTFGVFWAAGLMMAKRHTQVGAEHGDESFPIKIPGADAPDDKMFLAAGCFQRKSHDDKFNEAWSASLQSTGAAFGMENQGWNLWFLMMVWWSVAIAAEVLRWIRRGQGKRGLRRNLIHRTKTWADQTGPEAPTAKFSIKKVNWRLVGSVFFKIAFLLYLYAGLGISAVVVISSGTYIRDLRSWVHDTHWLENDPSGHDEEQDANSLGQLIPIFLSSLTVFAFLQAVNEKVSRHRKRKHAREERREGDEEKESGYAYADDQQHLLKDPECGSRKGGNKGYLPWAGEPPAYQSTATSPQNPRLPPRPAPARTWAEPSSISSRATNTHARHGTSSPGTWPHPAASGAQGPGNSSVGSRWDYSPLNFG
;
A
#
# COMPACT_ATOMS: atom_id res chain seq x y z
N MET A 1 -12.19 -13.55 -27.41
CA MET A 1 -11.01 -13.63 -26.54
C MET A 1 -10.87 -15.08 -26.13
N GLY A 2 -9.88 -15.80 -26.65
CA GLY A 2 -9.67 -17.20 -26.30
C GLY A 2 -9.47 -17.34 -24.79
N ASN A 3 -9.90 -18.46 -24.21
CA ASN A 3 -9.63 -18.79 -22.82
C ASN A 3 -8.11 -18.80 -22.63
N ILE A 4 -7.55 -17.69 -22.15
CA ILE A 4 -6.17 -17.59 -21.72
C ILE A 4 -6.11 -18.39 -20.42
N SER A 5 -6.01 -19.70 -20.60
CA SER A 5 -5.76 -20.66 -19.55
C SER A 5 -4.33 -20.43 -19.09
N SER A 6 -4.17 -19.49 -18.17
CA SER A 6 -2.89 -19.03 -17.61
C SER A 6 -2.29 -20.04 -16.63
N HIS A 7 -2.41 -21.33 -16.92
CA HIS A 7 -1.77 -22.38 -16.14
C HIS A 7 -0.37 -22.60 -16.71
N VAL A 8 0.62 -22.40 -15.85
CA VAL A 8 1.99 -22.81 -16.10
C VAL A 8 2.06 -24.29 -15.78
N SER A 9 1.53 -25.15 -16.66
CA SER A 9 1.80 -26.60 -16.60
C SER A 9 2.91 -26.95 -17.56
N ILE A 10 3.52 -28.13 -17.42
CA ILE A 10 4.53 -28.63 -18.36
C ILE A 10 3.99 -28.58 -19.80
N GLU A 11 2.75 -29.01 -20.02
CA GLU A 11 2.13 -28.97 -21.34
C GLU A 11 1.77 -27.55 -21.78
N GLY A 12 1.36 -26.68 -20.86
CA GLY A 12 1.11 -25.26 -21.15
C GLY A 12 2.40 -24.55 -21.59
N CYS A 13 3.51 -24.80 -20.90
CA CYS A 13 4.81 -24.23 -21.24
C CYS A 13 5.30 -24.69 -22.61
N LYS A 14 5.14 -25.99 -22.92
CA LYS A 14 5.46 -26.53 -24.23
C LYS A 14 4.54 -25.99 -25.33
N ALA A 15 3.24 -25.91 -25.08
CA ALA A 15 2.25 -25.51 -26.08
C ALA A 15 2.30 -24.01 -26.41
N TYR A 16 2.44 -23.14 -25.41
CA TYR A 16 2.33 -21.69 -25.60
C TYR A 16 3.69 -21.00 -25.74
N TYR A 17 4.72 -21.48 -25.06
CA TYR A 17 6.04 -20.83 -25.03
C TYR A 17 7.12 -21.66 -25.73
N ASN A 18 6.79 -22.88 -26.18
CA ASN A 18 7.76 -23.83 -26.73
C ASN A 18 8.94 -24.12 -25.78
N VAL A 19 8.68 -24.07 -24.46
CA VAL A 19 9.66 -24.37 -23.42
C VAL A 19 9.38 -25.76 -22.86
N SER A 20 10.32 -26.69 -23.04
CA SER A 20 10.28 -28.01 -22.38
C SER A 20 10.88 -27.90 -20.98
N LEU A 21 10.08 -28.22 -19.95
CA LEU A 21 10.57 -28.28 -18.58
C LEU A 21 11.14 -29.66 -18.30
N ASP A 22 12.40 -29.71 -17.90
CA ASP A 22 12.98 -30.90 -17.29
C ASP A 22 12.64 -30.89 -15.79
N CYS A 23 11.91 -31.91 -15.37
CA CYS A 23 11.50 -32.11 -13.98
C CYS A 23 12.14 -33.37 -13.39
N SER A 24 13.15 -33.93 -14.06
CA SER A 24 13.85 -35.10 -13.58
C SER A 24 14.77 -34.75 -12.41
N ILE A 25 14.88 -35.69 -11.48
CA ILE A 25 15.84 -35.64 -10.38
C ILE A 25 16.79 -36.80 -10.60
N THR A 26 18.08 -36.50 -10.73
CA THR A 26 19.14 -37.53 -10.84
C THR A 26 19.97 -37.57 -9.58
N ASP A 27 20.33 -38.75 -9.08
CA ASP A 27 21.07 -38.87 -7.82
C ASP A 27 22.59 -38.66 -7.97
N TYR A 28 23.19 -39.07 -9.09
CA TYR A 28 24.65 -39.01 -9.30
C TYR A 28 25.05 -38.73 -10.78
N PRO A 29 25.69 -37.57 -11.08
CA PRO A 29 25.78 -36.39 -10.21
C PRO A 29 24.39 -35.88 -9.87
N ARG A 30 24.25 -35.33 -8.67
CA ARG A 30 22.95 -34.83 -8.22
C ARG A 30 22.53 -33.64 -9.08
N SER A 31 21.39 -33.75 -9.75
CA SER A 31 20.86 -32.68 -10.61
C SER A 31 19.34 -32.57 -10.51
N TYR A 32 18.84 -31.35 -10.70
CA TYR A 32 17.42 -31.01 -10.61
C TYR A 32 17.00 -30.31 -11.89
N GLY A 33 16.22 -30.99 -12.72
CA GLY A 33 15.84 -30.48 -14.03
C GLY A 33 17.06 -30.19 -14.92
N GLY A 34 18.10 -31.04 -14.81
CA GLY A 34 19.36 -30.87 -15.52
C GLY A 34 20.31 -29.82 -14.91
N LEU A 35 19.92 -29.13 -13.84
CA LEU A 35 20.78 -28.18 -13.13
C LEU A 35 21.62 -28.89 -12.08
N THR A 36 22.93 -28.66 -12.11
CA THR A 36 23.88 -29.09 -11.07
C THR A 36 24.25 -27.91 -10.17
N LYS A 37 24.90 -28.20 -9.04
CA LYS A 37 25.36 -27.18 -8.11
C LYS A 37 26.26 -26.14 -8.81
N GLY A 38 25.95 -24.86 -8.64
CA GLY A 38 26.66 -23.74 -9.27
C GLY A 38 26.23 -23.44 -10.71
N THR A 39 25.14 -24.04 -11.19
CA THR A 39 24.60 -23.79 -12.55
C THR A 39 23.21 -23.14 -12.53
N LEU A 40 22.63 -22.90 -11.35
CA LEU A 40 21.36 -22.20 -11.26
C LEU A 40 21.58 -20.72 -11.57
N GLN A 41 21.03 -20.26 -12.68
CA GLN A 41 21.05 -18.84 -13.00
C GLN A 41 20.21 -18.06 -11.98
N GLY A 42 20.83 -17.05 -11.34
CA GLY A 42 20.13 -16.13 -10.46
C GLY A 42 19.16 -15.22 -11.24
N ASP A 43 18.12 -14.73 -10.57
CA ASP A 43 17.22 -13.72 -11.12
C ASP A 43 17.25 -12.46 -10.23
N PRO A 44 18.22 -11.55 -10.44
CA PRO A 44 18.37 -10.36 -9.61
C PRO A 44 17.16 -9.42 -9.66
N ASP A 45 16.29 -9.53 -10.67
CA ASP A 45 15.07 -8.73 -10.79
C ASP A 45 13.92 -9.27 -9.90
N ILE A 46 14.07 -10.49 -9.38
CA ILE A 46 13.07 -11.17 -8.54
C ILE A 46 13.60 -11.38 -7.12
N ALA A 47 14.79 -11.97 -7.00
CA ALA A 47 15.40 -12.33 -5.72
C ALA A 47 16.65 -11.51 -5.40
N GLY A 48 16.91 -10.43 -6.14
CA GLY A 48 17.99 -9.50 -5.83
C GLY A 48 17.85 -8.85 -4.46
N ILE A 49 18.99 -8.65 -3.78
CA ILE A 49 19.05 -8.07 -2.43
C ILE A 49 18.45 -6.67 -2.38
N GLY A 50 18.67 -5.85 -3.40
CA GLY A 50 18.16 -4.48 -3.46
C GLY A 50 16.65 -4.46 -3.50
N ILE A 51 16.05 -5.29 -4.35
CA ILE A 51 14.60 -5.42 -4.47
C ILE A 51 13.96 -5.86 -3.17
N VAL A 52 14.44 -6.97 -2.61
CA VAL A 52 13.87 -7.55 -1.39
C VAL A 52 14.01 -6.58 -0.22
N SER A 53 15.19 -5.95 -0.09
CA SER A 53 15.45 -4.97 0.97
C SER A 53 14.55 -3.74 0.86
N VAL A 54 14.36 -3.19 -0.34
CA VAL A 54 13.44 -2.08 -0.59
C VAL A 54 12.01 -2.48 -0.26
N PHE A 55 11.60 -3.69 -0.67
CA PHE A 55 10.25 -4.19 -0.42
C PHE A 55 9.91 -4.25 1.06
N ILE A 56 10.82 -4.83 1.85
CA ILE A 56 10.70 -4.95 3.30
C ILE A 56 10.80 -3.58 3.96
N ALA A 57 11.73 -2.72 3.54
CA ALA A 57 11.94 -1.39 4.11
C ALA A 57 10.73 -0.46 3.91
N VAL A 58 10.18 -0.39 2.69
CA VAL A 58 8.99 0.44 2.40
C VAL A 58 7.77 -0.04 3.19
N SER A 59 7.58 -1.36 3.29
CA SER A 59 6.47 -1.95 4.04
C SER A 59 6.64 -1.75 5.56
N GLY A 60 7.86 -1.91 6.07
CA GLY A 60 8.20 -1.61 7.47
C GLY A 60 8.00 -0.15 7.81
N PHE A 61 8.41 0.77 6.93
CA PHE A 61 8.17 2.20 7.10
C PHE A 61 6.67 2.54 7.10
N ALA A 62 5.88 1.92 6.22
CA ALA A 62 4.42 2.06 6.21
C ALA A 62 3.81 1.57 7.53
N LEU A 63 4.25 0.42 8.06
CA LEU A 63 3.82 -0.12 9.36
C LEU A 63 4.12 0.82 10.52
N VAL A 64 5.33 1.36 10.60
CA VAL A 64 5.71 2.31 11.66
C VAL A 64 4.85 3.58 11.56
N THR A 65 4.69 4.12 10.35
CA THR A 65 3.88 5.32 10.11
C THR A 65 2.41 5.09 10.49
N ALA A 66 1.86 3.92 10.14
CA ALA A 66 0.52 3.51 10.48
C ALA A 66 0.34 3.30 11.99
N LEU A 67 1.31 2.70 12.67
CA LEU A 67 1.31 2.54 14.13
C LEU A 67 1.27 3.91 14.82
N ILE A 68 2.11 4.86 14.39
CA ILE A 68 2.10 6.23 14.92
C ILE A 68 0.73 6.88 14.68
N ALA A 69 0.15 6.71 13.48
CA ALA A 69 -1.17 7.24 13.15
C ALA A 69 -2.28 6.66 14.04
N VAL A 70 -2.27 5.33 14.27
CA VAL A 70 -3.24 4.66 15.14
C VAL A 70 -3.07 5.11 16.58
N ILE A 71 -1.85 5.14 17.13
CA ILE A 71 -1.57 5.65 18.49
C ILE A 71 -2.10 7.09 18.63
N TRP A 72 -1.83 7.94 17.65
CA TRP A 72 -2.30 9.32 17.65
C TRP A 72 -3.84 9.41 17.63
N GLN A 73 -4.51 8.58 16.83
CA GLN A 73 -5.97 8.50 16.80
C GLN A 73 -6.54 7.98 18.13
N THR A 74 -5.90 6.98 18.74
CA THR A 74 -6.25 6.44 20.06
C THR A 74 -6.16 7.51 21.12
N ILE A 75 -5.05 8.25 21.21
CA ILE A 75 -4.86 9.37 22.16
C ILE A 75 -5.95 10.43 21.97
N LYS A 76 -6.27 10.81 20.72
CA LYS A 76 -7.35 11.77 20.43
C LYS A 76 -8.72 11.26 20.87
N CYS A 77 -9.01 9.98 20.66
CA CYS A 77 -10.27 9.36 21.08
C CYS A 77 -10.42 9.38 22.61
N TYR A 78 -9.37 9.01 23.35
CA TYR A 78 -9.37 9.06 24.82
C TYR A 78 -9.49 10.50 25.34
N ARG A 79 -8.67 11.44 24.83
CA ARG A 79 -8.72 12.84 25.27
C ARG A 79 -10.08 13.47 25.01
N LYS A 80 -10.67 13.26 23.83
CA LYS A 80 -12.00 13.80 23.50
C LYS A 80 -13.11 13.19 24.36
N SER A 81 -12.99 11.94 24.77
CA SER A 81 -13.98 11.33 25.67
C SER A 81 -13.92 11.91 27.09
N ILE A 82 -12.74 12.33 27.55
CA ILE A 82 -12.53 12.93 28.87
C ILE A 82 -12.85 14.43 28.84
N TRP A 83 -12.54 15.13 27.73
CA TRP A 83 -12.64 16.59 27.61
C TRP A 83 -13.85 17.08 26.80
N SER A 84 -14.78 16.22 26.40
CA SER A 84 -16.01 16.64 25.69
C SER A 84 -16.95 17.52 26.52
N PHE A 85 -16.59 17.90 27.75
CA PHE A 85 -17.37 18.80 28.57
C PHE A 85 -17.00 20.28 28.40
N THR A 86 -15.86 20.63 27.78
CA THR A 86 -15.34 21.99 27.98
C THR A 86 -14.99 22.85 26.77
N GLU A 87 -14.79 22.37 25.53
CA GLU A 87 -14.29 23.31 24.51
C GLU A 87 -14.63 23.04 23.04
N GLU A 88 -15.33 24.01 22.46
CA GLU A 88 -15.71 24.15 21.06
C GLU A 88 -14.60 24.80 20.20
N ARG A 89 -13.41 25.02 20.77
CA ARG A 89 -12.31 25.77 20.15
C ARG A 89 -11.07 24.90 19.97
N GLU A 90 -10.96 24.25 18.81
CA GLU A 90 -9.69 24.17 18.07
C GLU A 90 -9.89 23.43 16.73
N LYS A 91 -10.07 24.21 15.66
CA LYS A 91 -10.25 23.74 14.28
C LYS A 91 -8.94 23.50 13.51
N ASP A 92 -7.76 23.52 14.14
CA ASP A 92 -6.48 23.59 13.39
C ASP A 92 -5.51 22.39 13.56
N HIS A 93 -5.90 21.31 14.25
CA HIS A 93 -5.01 20.16 14.55
C HIS A 93 -5.09 18.96 13.56
N THR A 94 -5.47 19.17 12.30
CA THR A 94 -5.55 18.10 11.28
C THR A 94 -4.25 17.85 10.50
N SER A 95 -3.19 18.63 10.72
CA SER A 95 -1.97 18.59 9.90
C SER A 95 -1.24 17.23 9.92
N VAL A 96 -0.98 16.65 11.10
CA VAL A 96 -0.09 15.48 11.23
C VAL A 96 -0.76 14.19 10.70
N SER A 97 -2.03 13.94 11.04
CA SER A 97 -2.75 12.75 10.56
C SER A 97 -2.78 12.70 9.03
N GLU A 98 -3.05 13.85 8.39
CA GLU A 98 -3.05 13.93 6.93
C GLU A 98 -1.66 13.67 6.31
N ILE A 99 -0.56 14.04 6.98
CA ILE A 99 0.79 13.71 6.50
C ILE A 99 1.00 12.21 6.57
N LEU A 100 0.73 11.60 7.73
CA LEU A 100 0.89 10.16 7.94
C LEU A 100 0.00 9.35 7.00
N GLU A 101 -1.25 9.79 6.78
CA GLU A 101 -2.18 9.19 5.82
C GLU A 101 -1.62 9.24 4.39
N THR A 102 -1.06 10.39 3.99
CA THR A 102 -0.46 10.56 2.66
C THR A 102 0.77 9.67 2.48
N LEU A 103 1.60 9.54 3.52
CA LEU A 103 2.77 8.67 3.53
C LEU A 103 2.41 7.20 3.35
N VAL A 104 1.52 6.68 4.18
CA VAL A 104 1.08 5.27 4.12
C VAL A 104 0.46 4.99 2.75
N LEU A 105 -0.32 5.93 2.21
CA LEU A 105 -0.91 5.81 0.88
C LEU A 105 0.14 5.77 -0.23
N SER A 106 1.19 6.58 -0.13
CA SER A 106 2.28 6.61 -1.12
C SER A 106 3.10 5.32 -1.11
N CYS A 107 3.42 4.78 0.07
CA CYS A 107 4.12 3.50 0.20
C CYS A 107 3.27 2.35 -0.36
N SER A 108 1.97 2.37 -0.07
CA SER A 108 1.00 1.42 -0.62
C SER A 108 0.96 1.50 -2.15
N ASP A 109 0.87 2.70 -2.76
CA ASP A 109 0.83 2.84 -4.22
C ASP A 109 2.07 2.25 -4.91
N GLN A 110 3.26 2.46 -4.37
CA GLN A 110 4.49 1.89 -4.92
C GLN A 110 4.51 0.37 -4.84
N GLN A 111 4.18 -0.16 -3.67
CA GLN A 111 4.04 -1.59 -3.45
C GLN A 111 2.99 -2.19 -4.41
N LEU A 112 1.91 -1.46 -4.71
CA LEU A 112 0.89 -1.92 -5.66
C LEU A 112 1.43 -2.13 -7.05
N PHE A 113 2.16 -1.13 -7.56
CA PHE A 113 2.66 -1.17 -8.92
C PHE A 113 3.72 -2.26 -9.06
N THR A 114 4.65 -2.35 -8.11
CA THR A 114 5.69 -3.38 -8.13
C THR A 114 5.09 -4.78 -7.93
N GLY A 115 4.19 -4.96 -6.97
CA GLY A 115 3.51 -6.25 -6.75
C GLY A 115 2.62 -6.66 -7.92
N ALA A 116 1.91 -5.72 -8.56
CA ALA A 116 1.15 -6.00 -9.78
C ALA A 116 2.07 -6.40 -10.93
N ALA A 117 3.22 -5.71 -11.10
CA ALA A 117 4.22 -6.08 -12.08
C ALA A 117 4.75 -7.49 -11.84
N TYR A 118 5.03 -7.88 -10.59
CA TYR A 118 5.43 -9.26 -10.25
C TYR A 118 4.34 -10.30 -10.51
N ALA A 119 3.11 -10.01 -10.12
CA ALA A 119 1.99 -10.90 -10.40
C ALA A 119 1.82 -11.13 -11.91
N LEU A 120 1.99 -10.09 -12.73
CA LEU A 120 1.93 -10.20 -14.19
C LEU A 120 3.17 -10.89 -14.77
N ALA A 121 4.38 -10.54 -14.32
CA ALA A 121 5.65 -11.14 -14.71
C ALA A 121 5.64 -12.65 -14.52
N VAL A 122 5.29 -13.11 -13.32
CA VAL A 122 5.23 -14.55 -13.01
C VAL A 122 4.12 -15.24 -13.79
N ARG A 123 2.97 -14.58 -14.02
CA ARG A 123 1.84 -15.23 -14.71
C ARG A 123 2.02 -15.33 -16.22
N TYR A 124 2.61 -14.33 -16.87
CA TYR A 124 2.61 -14.20 -18.32
C TYR A 124 3.98 -14.25 -18.98
N TRP A 125 5.06 -13.94 -18.28
CA TRP A 125 6.38 -13.84 -18.89
C TRP A 125 7.36 -14.91 -18.42
N ARG A 126 7.53 -15.06 -17.11
CA ARG A 126 8.56 -15.92 -16.51
C ARG A 126 8.04 -17.20 -15.88
N GLY A 127 6.73 -17.45 -15.93
CA GLY A 127 6.11 -18.55 -15.19
C GLY A 127 6.75 -19.92 -15.42
N CYS A 128 7.13 -20.24 -16.67
CA CYS A 128 7.71 -21.53 -17.03
C CYS A 128 9.16 -21.71 -16.58
N THR A 129 9.97 -20.65 -16.61
CA THR A 129 11.41 -20.73 -16.33
C THR A 129 11.74 -20.40 -14.88
N LEU A 130 10.77 -19.91 -14.12
CA LEU A 130 10.97 -19.52 -12.73
C LEU A 130 11.16 -20.75 -11.83
N SER A 131 12.25 -20.83 -11.08
CA SER A 131 12.43 -21.90 -10.08
C SER A 131 11.46 -21.74 -8.91
N ALA A 132 11.24 -22.83 -8.16
CA ALA A 132 10.37 -22.81 -6.97
C ALA A 132 10.89 -21.82 -5.90
N TYR A 133 12.21 -21.67 -5.77
CA TYR A 133 12.86 -20.63 -4.96
C TYR A 133 12.38 -19.23 -5.31
N HIS A 134 12.56 -18.81 -6.57
CA HIS A 134 12.16 -17.48 -7.01
C HIS A 134 10.63 -17.29 -6.91
N TYR A 135 9.85 -18.34 -7.20
CA TYR A 135 8.40 -18.31 -7.03
C TYR A 135 8.02 -18.06 -5.56
N ASN A 136 8.70 -18.71 -4.60
CA ASN A 136 8.52 -18.50 -3.16
C ASN A 136 8.85 -17.08 -2.72
N VAL A 137 9.95 -16.51 -3.23
CA VAL A 137 10.31 -15.10 -2.99
C VAL A 137 9.21 -14.17 -3.49
N VAL A 138 8.77 -14.32 -4.75
CA VAL A 138 7.72 -13.47 -5.33
C VAL A 138 6.43 -13.55 -4.52
N ALA A 139 5.94 -14.75 -4.22
CA ALA A 139 4.62 -14.85 -3.60
C ALA A 139 4.62 -14.33 -2.15
N ASN A 140 5.71 -14.50 -1.39
CA ASN A 140 5.83 -13.84 -0.09
C ASN A 140 5.97 -12.32 -0.25
N GLY A 141 6.65 -11.85 -1.29
CA GLY A 141 6.64 -10.42 -1.66
C GLY A 141 5.23 -9.91 -1.97
N LEU A 142 4.41 -10.68 -2.68
CA LEU A 142 3.00 -10.33 -2.90
C LEU A 142 2.22 -10.28 -1.58
N LEU A 143 2.45 -11.18 -0.62
CA LEU A 143 1.83 -11.07 0.70
C LEU A 143 2.21 -9.76 1.41
N ILE A 144 3.47 -9.36 1.37
CA ILE A 144 3.95 -8.08 1.91
C ILE A 144 3.25 -6.90 1.22
N THR A 145 3.09 -6.96 -0.11
CA THR A 145 2.34 -5.96 -0.88
C THR A 145 0.91 -5.85 -0.36
N LEU A 146 0.21 -6.97 -0.29
CA LEU A 146 -1.20 -7.04 0.13
C LEU A 146 -1.38 -6.56 1.56
N ALA A 147 -0.47 -6.88 2.47
CA ALA A 147 -0.45 -6.37 3.83
C ALA A 147 -0.29 -4.86 3.87
N THR A 148 0.59 -4.28 3.05
CA THR A 148 0.77 -2.82 2.97
C THR A 148 -0.47 -2.11 2.44
N HIS A 149 -1.19 -2.72 1.49
CA HIS A 149 -2.48 -2.23 1.00
C HIS A 149 -3.59 -2.31 2.03
N LEU A 150 -3.66 -3.44 2.73
CA LEU A 150 -4.58 -3.64 3.84
C LEU A 150 -4.37 -2.57 4.91
N LEU A 151 -3.11 -2.34 5.28
CA LEU A 151 -2.73 -1.30 6.22
C LEU A 151 -3.21 0.10 5.78
N ALA A 152 -2.99 0.46 4.51
CA ALA A 152 -3.39 1.75 3.96
C ALA A 152 -4.91 1.94 4.01
N ILE A 153 -5.71 0.96 3.60
CA ILE A 153 -7.17 1.10 3.65
C ILE A 153 -7.71 1.07 5.08
N THR A 154 -7.03 0.41 6.00
CA THR A 154 -7.45 0.35 7.41
C THR A 154 -7.24 1.69 8.11
N VAL A 155 -6.08 2.32 7.90
CA VAL A 155 -5.64 3.52 8.65
C VAL A 155 -6.07 4.83 7.98
N VAL A 156 -6.18 4.89 6.65
CA VAL A 156 -6.46 6.13 5.92
C VAL A 156 -7.96 6.47 5.92
N LEU A 157 -8.36 7.39 6.81
CA LEU A 157 -9.75 7.86 6.96
C LEU A 157 -10.35 8.54 5.71
N HIS A 158 -9.47 9.09 4.88
CA HIS A 158 -9.82 9.85 3.67
C HIS A 158 -9.47 9.10 2.39
N TYR A 159 -9.50 7.77 2.42
CA TYR A 159 -9.19 6.94 1.24
C TYR A 159 -10.04 7.34 0.02
N TRP A 160 -11.33 7.58 0.24
CA TRP A 160 -12.30 8.00 -0.79
C TRP A 160 -12.37 9.52 -1.04
N LYS A 161 -11.33 10.29 -0.67
CA LYS A 161 -11.28 11.74 -0.97
C LYS A 161 -11.38 12.00 -2.47
N TYR A 162 -10.74 11.15 -3.28
CA TYR A 162 -10.80 11.15 -4.74
C TYR A 162 -11.38 9.81 -5.20
N PRO A 163 -12.71 9.69 -5.38
CA PRO A 163 -13.38 8.39 -5.53
C PRO A 163 -12.94 7.62 -6.77
N PHE A 164 -12.63 8.30 -7.88
CA PHE A 164 -12.12 7.66 -9.09
C PHE A 164 -10.77 6.97 -8.85
N LEU A 165 -9.80 7.69 -8.28
CA LEU A 165 -8.48 7.15 -7.95
C LEU A 165 -8.57 6.02 -6.92
N ALA A 166 -9.42 6.19 -5.89
CA ALA A 166 -9.67 5.16 -4.88
C ALA A 166 -10.28 3.88 -5.50
N THR A 167 -11.17 4.03 -6.48
CA THR A 167 -11.77 2.89 -7.20
C THR A 167 -10.72 2.15 -8.03
N ILE A 168 -9.89 2.87 -8.78
CA ILE A 168 -8.78 2.26 -9.54
C ILE A 168 -7.86 1.50 -8.60
N ARG A 169 -7.44 2.12 -7.49
CA ARG A 169 -6.60 1.47 -6.48
C ARG A 169 -7.24 0.20 -5.95
N ALA A 170 -8.49 0.27 -5.50
CA ALA A 170 -9.22 -0.89 -5.00
C ALA A 170 -9.35 -2.01 -6.04
N ALA A 171 -9.59 -1.67 -7.31
CA ALA A 171 -9.69 -2.64 -8.40
C ALA A 171 -8.34 -3.31 -8.71
N VAL A 172 -7.25 -2.54 -8.76
CA VAL A 172 -5.90 -3.10 -8.96
C VAL A 172 -5.49 -3.95 -7.77
N THR A 173 -5.71 -3.49 -6.54
CA THR A 173 -5.46 -4.26 -5.31
C THR A 173 -6.26 -5.56 -5.31
N PHE A 174 -7.54 -5.54 -5.72
CA PHE A 174 -8.34 -6.75 -5.88
C PHE A 174 -7.72 -7.72 -6.90
N GLY A 175 -7.26 -7.20 -8.05
CA GLY A 175 -6.55 -8.00 -9.06
C GLY A 175 -5.28 -8.66 -8.50
N VAL A 176 -4.50 -7.95 -7.68
CA VAL A 176 -3.31 -8.50 -7.01
C VAL A 176 -3.71 -9.54 -5.95
N PHE A 177 -4.74 -9.30 -5.15
CA PHE A 177 -5.28 -10.30 -4.20
C PHE A 177 -5.68 -11.58 -4.91
N TRP A 178 -6.39 -11.44 -6.03
CA TRP A 178 -6.83 -12.56 -6.86
C TRP A 178 -5.65 -13.33 -7.44
N ALA A 179 -4.68 -12.63 -8.04
CA ALA A 179 -3.49 -13.26 -8.61
C ALA A 179 -2.65 -13.98 -7.56
N ALA A 180 -2.41 -13.35 -6.40
CA ALA A 180 -1.70 -13.97 -5.28
C ALA A 180 -2.46 -15.18 -4.72
N GLY A 181 -3.79 -15.09 -4.63
CA GLY A 181 -4.64 -16.22 -4.22
C GLY A 181 -4.51 -17.41 -5.14
N LEU A 182 -4.56 -17.19 -6.46
CA LEU A 182 -4.32 -18.25 -7.44
C LEU A 182 -2.92 -18.85 -7.32
N MET A 183 -1.89 -18.04 -7.03
CA MET A 183 -0.53 -18.52 -6.83
C MET A 183 -0.39 -19.39 -5.58
N MET A 184 -1.05 -19.01 -4.48
CA MET A 184 -0.99 -19.72 -3.21
C MET A 184 -1.89 -20.96 -3.18
N ALA A 185 -3.08 -20.92 -3.79
CA ALA A 185 -3.99 -22.07 -3.87
C ALA A 185 -3.31 -23.28 -4.54
N LYS A 186 -2.51 -23.01 -5.57
CA LYS A 186 -1.73 -24.03 -6.28
C LYS A 186 -0.72 -24.73 -5.36
N ARG A 187 -0.07 -23.98 -4.46
CA ARG A 187 0.85 -24.55 -3.46
C ARG A 187 0.12 -25.40 -2.43
N HIS A 188 -1.06 -24.94 -2.00
CA HIS A 188 -1.81 -25.58 -0.92
C HIS A 188 -2.31 -26.99 -1.31
N THR A 189 -2.83 -27.16 -2.52
CA THR A 189 -3.44 -28.43 -2.96
C THR A 189 -2.47 -29.60 -3.14
N GLN A 190 -1.19 -29.43 -2.78
CA GLN A 190 -0.14 -30.42 -2.95
C GLN A 190 0.36 -31.01 -1.63
N VAL A 191 -0.12 -30.49 -0.50
CA VAL A 191 0.30 -30.95 0.84
C VAL A 191 -0.30 -32.33 1.21
N GLY A 192 -1.20 -32.89 0.40
CA GLY A 192 -1.89 -34.16 0.69
C GLY A 192 -1.68 -35.30 -0.31
N ALA A 193 -0.69 -35.24 -1.20
CA ALA A 193 -0.50 -36.29 -2.20
C ALA A 193 0.25 -37.50 -1.59
N GLU A 194 -0.50 -38.46 -1.07
CA GLU A 194 -0.03 -39.62 -0.28
C GLU A 194 0.70 -40.72 -1.09
N HIS A 195 1.09 -40.47 -2.35
CA HIS A 195 1.69 -41.49 -3.22
C HIS A 195 2.73 -40.90 -4.18
N GLY A 196 3.97 -40.71 -3.71
CA GLY A 196 5.14 -40.42 -4.56
C GLY A 196 5.10 -39.11 -5.34
N ASP A 197 4.08 -38.28 -5.12
CA ASP A 197 3.86 -37.04 -5.85
C ASP A 197 4.50 -35.87 -5.12
N GLU A 198 5.40 -35.21 -5.81
CA GLU A 198 6.24 -34.17 -5.23
C GLU A 198 5.39 -32.93 -4.89
N SER A 199 5.31 -32.61 -3.60
CA SER A 199 4.65 -31.41 -3.12
C SER A 199 5.50 -30.17 -3.42
N PHE A 200 4.85 -29.03 -3.66
CA PHE A 200 5.54 -27.75 -3.82
C PHE A 200 6.42 -27.49 -2.58
N PRO A 201 7.73 -27.25 -2.73
CA PRO A 201 8.61 -27.02 -1.59
C PRO A 201 8.32 -25.64 -0.99
N ILE A 202 7.64 -25.61 0.15
CA ILE A 202 7.34 -24.36 0.88
C ILE A 202 8.31 -24.19 2.05
N LYS A 203 8.70 -25.30 2.69
CA LYS A 203 9.57 -25.27 3.86
C LYS A 203 11.01 -24.97 3.44
N ILE A 204 11.66 -24.04 4.13
CA ILE A 204 13.09 -23.80 3.96
C ILE A 204 13.82 -25.05 4.45
N PRO A 205 14.67 -25.68 3.62
CA PRO A 205 15.41 -26.86 4.03
C PRO A 205 16.36 -26.55 5.19
N GLY A 206 16.67 -27.55 6.01
CA GLY A 206 17.73 -27.41 7.01
C GLY A 206 19.09 -27.21 6.32
N ALA A 207 20.06 -26.62 7.02
CA ALA A 207 21.41 -26.42 6.48
C ALA A 207 22.07 -27.72 5.99
N ASP A 208 21.74 -28.85 6.64
CA ASP A 208 22.26 -30.18 6.32
C ASP A 208 21.37 -30.98 5.36
N ALA A 209 20.17 -30.47 5.05
CA ALA A 209 19.20 -31.18 4.22
C ALA A 209 19.35 -30.72 2.76
N PRO A 210 19.72 -31.62 1.84
CA PRO A 210 19.74 -31.34 0.42
C PRO A 210 18.32 -31.44 -0.16
N ASP A 211 17.37 -30.69 0.42
CA ASP A 211 16.01 -30.63 -0.11
C ASP A 211 16.00 -29.64 -1.28
N ASP A 212 16.59 -30.13 -2.35
CA ASP A 212 17.02 -29.37 -3.51
C ASP A 212 15.88 -29.18 -4.53
N LYS A 213 14.67 -29.65 -4.20
CA LYS A 213 13.45 -29.45 -5.02
C LYS A 213 13.11 -27.98 -5.20
N MET A 214 13.62 -27.10 -4.33
CA MET A 214 13.48 -25.65 -4.44
C MET A 214 14.07 -25.09 -5.75
N PHE A 215 15.01 -25.81 -6.38
CA PHE A 215 15.67 -25.39 -7.62
C PHE A 215 14.96 -25.84 -8.89
N LEU A 216 14.03 -26.80 -8.79
CA LEU A 216 13.17 -27.20 -9.92
C LEU A 216 12.30 -26.03 -10.38
N ALA A 217 11.97 -26.01 -11.67
CA ALA A 217 11.02 -25.04 -12.21
C ALA A 217 9.68 -25.14 -11.49
N ALA A 218 9.08 -24.01 -11.12
CA ALA A 218 7.79 -23.96 -10.43
C ALA A 218 6.66 -24.60 -11.25
N GLY A 219 6.82 -24.68 -12.58
CA GLY A 219 5.94 -25.40 -13.49
C GLY A 219 5.93 -26.92 -13.31
N CYS A 220 7.01 -27.51 -12.77
CA CYS A 220 7.10 -28.95 -12.50
C CYS A 220 6.10 -29.41 -11.46
N PHE A 221 5.80 -28.55 -10.49
CA PHE A 221 4.82 -28.84 -9.44
C PHE A 221 3.39 -28.59 -9.92
N GLN A 222 3.17 -27.79 -10.96
CA GLN A 222 1.82 -27.42 -11.40
C GLN A 222 1.22 -28.50 -12.31
N ARG A 223 0.44 -29.41 -11.71
CA ARG A 223 -0.38 -30.38 -12.46
C ARG A 223 -1.47 -29.70 -13.30
N LYS A 224 -1.91 -30.38 -14.37
CA LYS A 224 -3.20 -30.14 -15.05
C LYS A 224 -4.36 -30.38 -14.08
N SER A 225 -4.50 -29.48 -13.13
CA SER A 225 -5.67 -29.44 -12.29
C SER A 225 -6.68 -28.51 -12.92
N HIS A 226 -7.88 -29.03 -13.09
CA HIS A 226 -9.09 -28.24 -13.33
C HIS A 226 -9.19 -27.07 -12.33
N ASP A 227 -9.80 -25.96 -12.78
CA ASP A 227 -10.08 -24.74 -12.00
C ASP A 227 -10.83 -25.01 -10.66
N ASP A 228 -11.40 -26.21 -10.51
CA ASP A 228 -12.16 -26.68 -9.35
C ASP A 228 -11.37 -26.62 -8.03
N LYS A 229 -10.03 -26.71 -8.07
CA LYS A 229 -9.19 -26.68 -6.86
C LYS A 229 -9.20 -25.35 -6.12
N PHE A 230 -9.40 -24.22 -6.80
CA PHE A 230 -9.51 -22.95 -6.10
C PHE A 230 -10.78 -22.90 -5.25
N ASN A 231 -11.90 -23.36 -5.80
CA ASN A 231 -13.17 -23.40 -5.08
C ASN A 231 -13.10 -24.37 -3.89
N GLU A 232 -12.42 -25.51 -4.05
CA GLU A 232 -12.17 -26.46 -2.98
C GLU A 232 -11.35 -25.83 -1.84
N ALA A 233 -10.16 -25.28 -2.15
CA ALA A 233 -9.29 -24.63 -1.16
C ALA A 233 -10.01 -23.46 -0.46
N TRP A 234 -10.78 -22.68 -1.22
CA TRP A 234 -11.61 -21.60 -0.70
C TRP A 234 -12.67 -22.12 0.28
N SER A 235 -13.41 -23.15 -0.10
CA SER A 235 -14.47 -23.75 0.74
C SER A 235 -13.90 -24.38 2.02
N ALA A 236 -12.75 -25.06 1.91
CA ALA A 236 -12.03 -25.63 3.05
C ALA A 236 -11.58 -24.54 4.03
N SER A 237 -11.13 -23.39 3.52
CA SER A 237 -10.72 -22.24 4.35
C SER A 237 -11.90 -21.61 5.09
N LEU A 238 -13.08 -21.53 4.45
CA LEU A 238 -14.29 -21.03 5.09
C LEU A 238 -14.77 -21.95 6.24
N GLN A 239 -14.71 -23.26 6.04
CA GLN A 239 -15.12 -24.24 7.05
C GLN A 239 -14.12 -24.34 8.22
N SER A 240 -12.85 -24.07 7.97
CA SER A 240 -11.77 -24.23 8.95
C SER A 240 -11.41 -22.94 9.70
N THR A 241 -12.39 -22.12 10.06
CA THR A 241 -12.16 -20.80 10.67
C THR A 241 -11.28 -20.83 11.94
N GLY A 242 -11.20 -21.97 12.64
CA GLY A 242 -10.26 -22.20 13.76
C GLY A 242 -8.84 -22.63 13.35
N ALA A 243 -8.66 -23.25 12.19
CA ALA A 243 -7.36 -23.68 11.65
C ALA A 243 -6.63 -22.57 10.89
N ALA A 244 -7.26 -21.41 10.67
CA ALA A 244 -6.65 -20.24 10.04
C ALA A 244 -5.39 -19.72 10.77
N PHE A 245 -5.16 -20.13 12.02
CA PHE A 245 -3.94 -19.83 12.79
C PHE A 245 -2.94 -21.01 12.85
N GLY A 246 -3.25 -22.14 12.20
CA GLY A 246 -2.34 -23.28 12.10
C GLY A 246 -1.09 -22.92 11.29
N MET A 247 0.09 -23.26 11.82
CA MET A 247 1.39 -22.89 11.24
C MET A 247 1.75 -23.68 9.97
N GLU A 248 1.08 -24.82 9.71
CA GLU A 248 1.49 -25.75 8.67
C GLU A 248 1.33 -25.19 7.24
N ASN A 249 0.37 -24.27 7.03
CA ASN A 249 0.11 -23.62 5.74
C ASN A 249 0.12 -22.09 5.87
N GLN A 250 1.17 -21.56 6.52
CA GLN A 250 1.25 -20.16 6.92
C GLN A 250 0.91 -19.18 5.77
N GLY A 251 1.43 -19.37 4.56
CA GLY A 251 1.20 -18.44 3.44
C GLY A 251 -0.26 -18.34 2.96
N TRP A 252 -0.95 -19.48 2.79
CA TRP A 252 -2.34 -19.51 2.32
C TRP A 252 -3.31 -18.95 3.38
N ASN A 253 -3.12 -19.37 4.63
CA ASN A 253 -3.93 -18.92 5.76
C ASN A 253 -3.82 -17.40 5.95
N LEU A 254 -2.60 -16.86 5.88
CA LEU A 254 -2.35 -15.42 5.97
C LEU A 254 -2.98 -14.65 4.80
N TRP A 255 -2.88 -15.17 3.57
CA TRP A 255 -3.54 -14.57 2.40
C TRP A 255 -5.06 -14.50 2.60
N PHE A 256 -5.68 -15.61 3.00
CA PHE A 256 -7.13 -15.70 3.19
C PHE A 256 -7.60 -14.73 4.28
N LEU A 257 -6.90 -14.70 5.42
CA LEU A 257 -7.19 -13.77 6.52
C LEU A 257 -7.11 -12.31 6.07
N MET A 258 -6.07 -11.95 5.32
CA MET A 258 -5.93 -10.59 4.75
C MET A 258 -7.07 -10.26 3.79
N MET A 259 -7.46 -11.20 2.92
CA MET A 259 -8.50 -10.99 1.91
C MET A 259 -9.88 -10.75 2.54
N VAL A 260 -10.22 -11.54 3.57
CA VAL A 260 -11.45 -11.33 4.36
C VAL A 260 -11.40 -9.97 5.06
N TRP A 261 -10.29 -9.65 5.74
CA TRP A 261 -10.16 -8.38 6.45
C TRP A 261 -10.21 -7.16 5.51
N TRP A 262 -9.56 -7.27 4.35
CA TRP A 262 -9.56 -6.23 3.31
C TRP A 262 -10.96 -5.97 2.78
N SER A 263 -11.75 -7.03 2.58
CA SER A 263 -13.16 -6.92 2.15
C SER A 263 -14.00 -6.18 3.20
N VAL A 264 -13.81 -6.51 4.48
CA VAL A 264 -14.45 -5.80 5.61
C VAL A 264 -14.01 -4.33 5.64
N ALA A 265 -12.72 -4.05 5.43
CA ALA A 265 -12.16 -2.70 5.42
C ALA A 265 -12.75 -1.84 4.29
N ILE A 266 -12.82 -2.38 3.06
CA ILE A 266 -13.50 -1.71 1.94
C ILE A 266 -14.96 -1.42 2.27
N ALA A 267 -15.70 -2.43 2.75
CA ALA A 267 -17.12 -2.26 3.06
C ALA A 267 -17.33 -1.18 4.12
N ALA A 268 -16.48 -1.14 5.16
CA ALA A 268 -16.51 -0.11 6.19
C ALA A 268 -16.24 1.29 5.61
N GLU A 269 -15.28 1.43 4.71
CA GLU A 269 -14.95 2.71 4.06
C GLU A 269 -16.04 3.19 3.10
N VAL A 270 -16.63 2.29 2.30
CA VAL A 270 -17.77 2.60 1.43
C VAL A 270 -18.97 3.05 2.27
N LEU A 271 -19.26 2.36 3.38
CA LEU A 271 -20.33 2.75 4.30
C LEU A 271 -20.08 4.13 4.92
N ARG A 272 -18.83 4.45 5.32
CA ARG A 272 -18.44 5.77 5.80
C ARG A 272 -18.60 6.84 4.72
N TRP A 273 -18.22 6.54 3.49
CA TRP A 273 -18.35 7.44 2.35
C TRP A 273 -19.83 7.75 2.05
N ILE A 274 -20.70 6.74 1.99
CA ILE A 274 -22.15 6.90 1.80
C ILE A 274 -22.75 7.77 2.91
N ARG A 275 -22.42 7.47 4.18
CA ARG A 275 -22.88 8.26 5.33
C ARG A 275 -22.41 9.71 5.29
N ARG A 276 -21.16 9.97 4.85
CA ARG A 276 -20.63 11.33 4.62
C ARG A 276 -21.37 12.06 3.50
N GLY A 277 -21.68 11.36 2.41
CA GLY A 277 -22.45 11.90 1.28
C GLY A 277 -23.86 12.36 1.67
N GLN A 278 -24.53 11.61 2.56
CA GLN A 278 -25.86 11.95 3.07
C GLN A 278 -25.89 13.24 3.94
N GLY A 279 -24.74 13.69 4.45
CA GLY A 279 -24.62 14.90 5.26
C GLY A 279 -24.66 16.22 4.47
N LYS A 280 -24.44 16.18 3.14
CA LYS A 280 -24.55 17.36 2.29
C LYS A 280 -26.02 17.66 1.97
N ARG A 281 -26.71 18.28 2.94
CA ARG A 281 -27.94 19.12 2.92
C ARG A 281 -29.21 18.70 2.14
N GLY A 282 -29.18 17.84 1.13
CA GLY A 282 -30.35 17.49 0.32
C GLY A 282 -31.04 16.19 0.76
N LEU A 283 -30.30 15.08 0.78
CA LEU A 283 -30.92 13.75 0.89
C LEU A 283 -31.53 13.48 2.27
N ARG A 284 -30.78 13.74 3.35
CA ARG A 284 -31.26 13.53 4.72
C ARG A 284 -32.37 14.51 5.10
N ARG A 285 -32.30 15.76 4.60
CA ARG A 285 -33.34 16.77 4.82
C ARG A 285 -34.63 16.38 4.10
N ASN A 286 -34.53 15.84 2.88
CA ASN A 286 -35.67 15.30 2.14
C ASN A 286 -36.24 14.03 2.77
N LEU A 287 -35.42 13.13 3.31
CA LEU A 287 -35.90 11.91 3.94
C LEU A 287 -36.59 12.22 5.28
N ILE A 288 -36.02 13.11 6.10
CA ILE A 288 -36.63 13.58 7.35
C ILE A 288 -37.91 14.37 7.05
N HIS A 289 -37.92 15.22 6.02
CA HIS A 289 -39.15 15.90 5.61
C HIS A 289 -40.20 14.89 5.14
N ARG A 290 -39.84 13.90 4.32
CA ARG A 290 -40.78 12.86 3.85
C ARG A 290 -41.34 12.03 5.00
N THR A 291 -40.52 11.62 5.95
CA THR A 291 -41.02 10.86 7.12
C THR A 291 -41.86 11.74 8.04
N LYS A 292 -41.54 13.03 8.18
CA LYS A 292 -42.33 13.96 8.97
C LYS A 292 -43.67 14.24 8.31
N THR A 293 -43.71 14.48 7.00
CA THR A 293 -44.97 14.63 6.26
C THR A 293 -45.79 13.35 6.23
N TRP A 294 -45.16 12.18 6.22
CA TRP A 294 -45.88 10.89 6.28
C TRP A 294 -46.49 10.68 7.67
N ALA A 295 -45.75 11.00 8.74
CA ALA A 295 -46.27 10.96 10.11
C ALA A 295 -47.41 11.96 10.35
N ASP A 296 -47.30 13.18 9.79
CA ASP A 296 -48.35 14.20 9.87
C ASP A 296 -49.60 13.81 9.06
N GLN A 297 -49.47 12.95 8.02
CA GLN A 297 -50.60 12.43 7.23
C GLN A 297 -51.30 11.22 7.87
N THR A 298 -50.65 10.47 8.76
CA THR A 298 -51.22 9.25 9.38
C THR A 298 -52.10 9.48 10.62
N GLY A 299 -52.69 10.67 10.77
CA GLY A 299 -53.85 10.90 11.67
C GLY A 299 -53.57 10.84 13.19
N PRO A 300 -54.26 11.67 14.00
CA PRO A 300 -54.02 11.80 15.45
C PRO A 300 -54.60 10.68 16.34
N GLU A 301 -55.13 9.58 15.79
CA GLU A 301 -55.84 8.56 16.60
C GLU A 301 -54.97 7.39 17.09
N ALA A 302 -53.65 7.41 16.90
CA ALA A 302 -52.79 6.39 17.49
C ALA A 302 -52.76 6.53 19.02
N PRO A 303 -53.27 5.55 19.81
CA PRO A 303 -53.31 5.63 21.26
C PRO A 303 -51.89 5.76 21.79
N THR A 304 -51.58 6.92 22.36
CA THR A 304 -50.29 7.23 22.96
C THR A 304 -50.11 6.42 24.23
N ALA A 305 -49.72 5.15 24.09
CA ALA A 305 -49.18 4.38 25.18
C ALA A 305 -47.92 5.12 25.65
N LYS A 306 -48.04 5.82 26.80
CA LYS A 306 -46.94 6.43 27.55
C LYS A 306 -46.01 5.32 28.05
N PHE A 307 -45.27 4.69 27.14
CA PHE A 307 -44.13 3.87 27.50
C PHE A 307 -43.03 4.83 27.97
N SER A 308 -43.06 5.11 29.27
CA SER A 308 -41.96 5.74 30.00
C SER A 308 -40.80 4.74 30.08
N ILE A 309 -40.25 4.39 28.91
CA ILE A 309 -38.97 3.70 28.83
C ILE A 309 -37.99 4.72 29.39
N LYS A 310 -37.49 4.47 30.62
CA LYS A 310 -36.38 5.21 31.22
C LYS A 310 -35.39 5.50 30.09
N LYS A 311 -35.19 6.78 29.76
CA LYS A 311 -34.26 7.26 28.74
C LYS A 311 -32.83 6.95 29.19
N VAL A 312 -32.48 5.67 29.25
CA VAL A 312 -31.09 5.22 29.19
C VAL A 312 -30.53 5.90 27.97
N ASN A 313 -29.42 6.58 28.17
CA ASN A 313 -28.79 7.41 27.16
C ASN A 313 -28.16 6.49 26.09
N TRP A 314 -28.99 5.80 25.30
CA TRP A 314 -28.61 4.89 24.21
C TRP A 314 -27.67 5.57 23.21
N ARG A 315 -27.76 6.90 23.10
CA ARG A 315 -26.83 7.73 22.33
C ARG A 315 -25.41 7.71 22.89
N LEU A 316 -25.25 7.74 24.22
CA LEU A 316 -23.96 7.68 24.89
C LEU A 316 -23.35 6.27 24.74
N VAL A 317 -24.13 5.24 25.07
CA VAL A 317 -23.69 3.82 24.98
C VAL A 317 -23.29 3.47 23.56
N GLY A 318 -24.11 3.82 22.57
CA GLY A 318 -23.79 3.60 21.15
C GLY A 318 -22.52 4.33 20.72
N SER A 319 -22.35 5.60 21.11
CA SER A 319 -21.16 6.39 20.76
C SER A 319 -19.85 5.79 21.30
N VAL A 320 -19.86 5.29 22.55
CA VAL A 320 -18.70 4.63 23.15
C VAL A 320 -18.42 3.30 22.47
N PHE A 321 -19.45 2.48 22.25
CA PHE A 321 -19.32 1.19 21.56
C PHE A 321 -18.72 1.36 20.16
N PHE A 322 -19.21 2.32 19.36
CA PHE A 322 -18.67 2.58 18.01
C PHE A 322 -17.20 3.00 18.04
N LYS A 323 -16.76 3.79 19.04
CA LYS A 323 -15.35 4.17 19.18
C LYS A 323 -14.47 2.97 19.52
N ILE A 324 -14.90 2.13 20.46
CA ILE A 324 -14.16 0.92 20.84
C ILE A 324 -14.08 -0.05 19.65
N ALA A 325 -15.21 -0.33 19.00
CA ALA A 325 -15.25 -1.18 17.81
C ALA A 325 -14.36 -0.65 16.67
N PHE A 326 -14.33 0.68 16.49
CA PHE A 326 -13.45 1.32 15.52
C PHE A 326 -11.96 1.17 15.88
N LEU A 327 -11.59 1.35 17.14
CA LEU A 327 -10.21 1.12 17.59
C LEU A 327 -9.80 -0.34 17.43
N LEU A 328 -10.67 -1.28 17.83
CA LEU A 328 -10.43 -2.72 17.62
C LEU A 328 -10.21 -3.05 16.15
N TYR A 329 -11.02 -2.47 15.25
CA TYR A 329 -10.83 -2.60 13.80
C TYR A 329 -9.46 -2.09 13.34
N LEU A 330 -9.01 -0.92 13.82
CA LEU A 330 -7.69 -0.38 13.47
C LEU A 330 -6.55 -1.28 13.95
N TYR A 331 -6.59 -1.69 15.22
CA TYR A 331 -5.55 -2.55 15.79
C TYR A 331 -5.52 -3.94 15.18
N ALA A 332 -6.68 -4.52 14.85
CA ALA A 332 -6.75 -5.82 14.19
C ALA A 332 -6.15 -5.77 12.77
N GLY A 333 -6.49 -4.77 11.96
CA GLY A 333 -5.89 -4.63 10.62
C GLY A 333 -4.39 -4.33 10.66
N LEU A 334 -3.95 -3.50 11.62
CA LEU A 334 -2.52 -3.26 11.87
C LEU A 334 -1.79 -4.54 12.30
N GLY A 335 -2.37 -5.30 13.22
CA GLY A 335 -1.81 -6.56 13.72
C GLY A 335 -1.68 -7.63 12.63
N ILE A 336 -2.74 -7.86 11.85
CA ILE A 336 -2.71 -8.79 10.70
C ILE A 336 -1.60 -8.37 9.73
N SER A 337 -1.56 -7.08 9.36
CA SER A 337 -0.55 -6.57 8.42
C SER A 337 0.88 -6.73 8.96
N ALA A 338 1.10 -6.45 10.26
CA ALA A 338 2.40 -6.60 10.89
C ALA A 338 2.88 -8.05 10.92
N VAL A 339 2.00 -9.00 11.30
CA VAL A 339 2.32 -10.44 11.30
C VAL A 339 2.72 -10.90 9.90
N VAL A 340 1.99 -10.50 8.86
CA VAL A 340 2.29 -10.89 7.48
C VAL A 340 3.62 -10.31 7.00
N VAL A 341 3.88 -9.01 7.23
CA VAL A 341 5.13 -8.38 6.79
C VAL A 341 6.33 -8.98 7.50
N ILE A 342 6.24 -9.20 8.82
CA ILE A 342 7.35 -9.79 9.60
C ILE A 342 7.59 -11.23 9.14
N SER A 343 6.56 -12.07 9.13
CA SER A 343 6.73 -13.50 8.79
C SER A 343 7.16 -13.74 7.35
N SER A 344 6.57 -13.01 6.39
CA SER A 344 6.94 -13.13 4.97
C SER A 344 8.34 -12.55 4.73
N GLY A 345 8.70 -11.46 5.42
CA GLY A 345 10.02 -10.85 5.34
C GLY A 345 11.12 -11.73 5.91
N THR A 346 10.90 -12.33 7.09
CA THR A 346 11.84 -13.31 7.67
C THR A 346 11.98 -14.53 6.76
N TYR A 347 10.87 -15.07 6.25
CA TYR A 347 10.89 -16.21 5.34
C TYR A 347 11.73 -15.93 4.09
N ILE A 348 11.53 -14.77 3.42
CA ILE A 348 12.33 -14.42 2.24
C ILE A 348 13.81 -14.31 2.59
N ARG A 349 14.15 -13.63 3.70
CA ARG A 349 15.53 -13.45 4.11
C ARG A 349 16.22 -14.79 4.41
N ASP A 350 15.56 -15.64 5.17
CA ASP A 350 16.10 -16.92 5.59
C ASP A 350 16.23 -17.88 4.38
N LEU A 351 15.26 -17.85 3.46
CA LEU A 351 15.31 -18.61 2.20
C LEU A 351 16.48 -18.16 1.31
N ARG A 352 16.71 -16.85 1.19
CA ARG A 352 17.84 -16.29 0.42
C ARG A 352 19.18 -16.65 1.03
N SER A 353 19.32 -16.54 2.36
CA SER A 353 20.53 -16.97 3.06
C SER A 353 20.83 -18.43 2.77
N TRP A 354 19.82 -19.30 2.87
CA TRP A 354 19.97 -20.72 2.58
C TRP A 354 20.41 -21.00 1.14
N VAL A 355 19.84 -20.33 0.13
CA VAL A 355 20.28 -20.50 -1.28
C VAL A 355 21.72 -20.03 -1.48
N HIS A 356 22.10 -18.91 -0.87
CA HIS A 356 23.47 -18.40 -0.93
C HIS A 356 24.48 -19.39 -0.31
N ASP A 357 24.18 -19.89 0.89
CA ASP A 357 25.05 -20.80 1.65
C ASP A 357 25.22 -22.16 0.98
N THR A 358 24.24 -22.59 0.17
CA THR A 358 24.30 -23.88 -0.52
C THR A 358 25.10 -23.86 -1.82
N HIS A 359 25.51 -22.67 -2.29
CA HIS A 359 26.26 -22.45 -3.54
C HIS A 359 25.62 -23.08 -4.78
N TRP A 360 24.29 -23.06 -4.86
CA TRP A 360 23.58 -23.52 -6.06
C TRP A 360 23.58 -22.49 -7.18
N LEU A 361 23.60 -21.20 -6.82
CA LEU A 361 23.67 -20.09 -7.76
C LEU A 361 24.98 -20.11 -8.55
N GLU A 362 24.87 -19.81 -9.83
CA GLU A 362 26.01 -19.56 -10.70
C GLU A 362 26.73 -18.30 -10.21
N ASN A 363 28.03 -18.45 -9.93
CA ASN A 363 28.88 -17.32 -9.59
C ASN A 363 29.52 -16.79 -10.88
N ASP A 364 29.56 -15.47 -11.03
CA ASP A 364 30.36 -14.82 -12.06
C ASP A 364 31.85 -15.19 -11.88
N PRO A 365 32.72 -15.15 -12.91
CA PRO A 365 34.18 -15.26 -12.77
C PRO A 365 34.82 -14.46 -11.64
N SER A 366 34.19 -13.39 -11.15
CA SER A 366 34.62 -12.64 -9.96
C SER A 366 34.33 -13.35 -8.62
N GLY A 367 33.58 -14.45 -8.64
CA GLY A 367 33.14 -15.21 -7.45
C GLY A 367 31.91 -14.63 -6.77
N HIS A 368 31.26 -13.62 -7.37
CA HIS A 368 30.06 -12.99 -6.84
C HIS A 368 28.78 -13.57 -7.48
N ASP A 369 27.74 -13.72 -6.66
CA ASP A 369 26.40 -14.08 -7.09
C ASP A 369 25.61 -12.83 -7.50
N GLU A 370 25.02 -12.85 -8.70
CA GLU A 370 24.31 -11.70 -9.26
C GLU A 370 23.16 -11.19 -8.36
N GLU A 371 22.61 -12.05 -7.51
CA GLU A 371 21.54 -11.70 -6.57
C GLU A 371 22.01 -10.89 -5.35
N GLN A 372 23.30 -10.94 -4.98
CA GLN A 372 23.85 -10.09 -3.92
C GLN A 372 24.32 -8.74 -4.46
N ASP A 373 24.51 -8.62 -5.77
CA ASP A 373 24.88 -7.37 -6.40
C ASP A 373 23.67 -6.45 -6.57
N ALA A 374 23.69 -5.34 -5.83
CA ALA A 374 22.66 -4.30 -5.88
C ALA A 374 22.69 -3.45 -7.17
N ASN A 375 23.60 -3.76 -8.10
CA ASN A 375 23.90 -2.92 -9.27
C ASN A 375 23.08 -3.27 -10.52
N SER A 376 22.27 -4.33 -10.49
CA SER A 376 21.44 -4.69 -11.64
C SER A 376 20.36 -3.64 -11.91
N LEU A 377 20.08 -3.40 -13.19
CA LEU A 377 19.16 -2.35 -13.64
C LEU A 377 17.75 -2.51 -13.06
N GLY A 378 17.25 -3.74 -12.94
CA GLY A 378 15.92 -3.98 -12.37
C GLY A 378 15.85 -3.70 -10.87
N GLN A 379 16.96 -3.82 -10.14
CA GLN A 379 17.00 -3.44 -8.72
C GLN A 379 17.04 -1.92 -8.50
N LEU A 380 17.58 -1.16 -9.44
CA LEU A 380 17.62 0.30 -9.34
C LEU A 380 16.23 0.95 -9.41
N ILE A 381 15.29 0.37 -10.19
CA ILE A 381 13.96 0.98 -10.38
C ILE A 381 13.20 1.13 -9.04
N PRO A 382 13.02 0.07 -8.21
CA PRO A 382 12.39 0.21 -6.90
C PRO A 382 13.14 1.13 -5.95
N ILE A 383 14.47 1.16 -6.01
CA ILE A 383 15.30 2.08 -5.20
C ILE A 383 14.96 3.53 -5.57
N PHE A 384 14.97 3.87 -6.86
CA PHE A 384 14.62 5.22 -7.33
C PHE A 384 13.18 5.60 -7.00
N LEU A 385 12.22 4.69 -7.21
CA LEU A 385 10.82 4.92 -6.84
C LEU A 385 10.68 5.20 -5.33
N SER A 386 11.43 4.48 -4.50
CA SER A 386 11.47 4.70 -3.06
C SER A 386 12.07 6.05 -2.69
N SER A 387 13.15 6.47 -3.36
CA SER A 387 13.73 7.81 -3.20
C SER A 387 12.74 8.92 -3.57
N LEU A 388 11.95 8.74 -4.63
CA LEU A 388 10.91 9.69 -5.02
C LEU A 388 9.82 9.83 -3.95
N THR A 389 9.46 8.76 -3.24
CA THR A 389 8.57 8.84 -2.06
C THR A 389 9.13 9.74 -0.99
N VAL A 390 10.41 9.53 -0.66
CA VAL A 390 11.07 10.28 0.40
C VAL A 390 11.11 11.75 0.02
N PHE A 391 11.41 12.06 -1.24
CA PHE A 391 11.39 13.42 -1.75
C PHE A 391 9.98 14.04 -1.71
N ALA A 392 8.96 13.33 -2.21
CA ALA A 392 7.57 13.79 -2.16
C ALA A 392 7.09 14.01 -0.71
N PHE A 393 7.53 13.17 0.21
CA PHE A 393 7.29 13.33 1.65
C PHE A 393 7.93 14.60 2.19
N LEU A 394 9.22 14.80 1.94
CA LEU A 394 9.95 16.00 2.39
C LEU A 394 9.31 17.26 1.82
N GLN A 395 8.83 17.23 0.58
CA GLN A 395 8.05 18.32 -0.01
C GLN A 395 6.72 18.56 0.73
N ALA A 396 5.95 17.50 1.02
CA ALA A 396 4.69 17.62 1.74
C ALA A 396 4.87 18.15 3.16
N VAL A 397 5.94 17.74 3.85
CA VAL A 397 6.33 18.27 5.16
C VAL A 397 6.72 19.74 5.05
N ASN A 398 7.59 20.08 4.10
CA ASN A 398 8.06 21.45 3.90
C ASN A 398 6.90 22.41 3.59
N GLU A 399 5.97 22.01 2.71
CA GLU A 399 4.78 22.81 2.39
C GLU A 399 3.92 23.05 3.63
N LYS A 400 3.71 22.02 4.47
CA LYS A 400 2.93 22.16 5.69
C LYS A 400 3.61 23.00 6.75
N VAL A 401 4.92 22.84 6.94
CA VAL A 401 5.72 23.68 7.85
C VAL A 401 5.66 25.14 7.39
N SER A 402 5.82 25.38 6.09
CA SER A 402 5.72 26.73 5.49
C SER A 402 4.34 27.35 5.69
N ARG A 403 3.25 26.60 5.43
CA ARG A 403 1.87 27.06 5.69
C ARG A 403 1.63 27.34 7.17
N HIS A 404 2.19 26.53 8.07
CA HIS A 404 2.07 26.75 9.52
C HIS A 404 2.78 28.03 9.95
N ARG A 405 4.01 28.28 9.46
CA ARG A 405 4.73 29.53 9.70
C ARG A 405 3.95 30.74 9.18
N LYS A 406 3.42 30.69 7.95
CA LYS A 406 2.59 31.77 7.40
C LYS A 406 1.34 32.05 8.22
N ARG A 407 0.68 31.02 8.74
CA ARG A 407 -0.49 31.18 9.64
C ARG A 407 -0.11 31.76 10.99
N LYS A 408 1.08 31.42 11.51
CA LYS A 408 1.58 31.99 12.76
C LYS A 408 1.82 33.49 12.60
N HIS A 409 2.53 33.89 11.54
CA HIS A 409 2.73 35.30 11.22
C HIS A 409 1.43 36.06 10.99
N ALA A 410 0.49 35.50 10.21
CA ALA A 410 -0.82 36.14 10.01
C ALA A 410 -1.67 36.27 11.29
N ARG A 411 -1.41 35.45 12.33
CA ARG A 411 -2.05 35.58 13.64
C ARG A 411 -1.33 36.60 14.53
N GLU A 412 0.00 36.68 14.43
CA GLU A 412 0.81 37.70 15.09
C GLU A 412 0.46 39.09 14.53
N GLU A 413 0.43 39.25 13.20
CA GLU A 413 0.00 40.50 12.53
C GLU A 413 -1.43 40.92 12.92
N ARG A 414 -2.36 39.96 13.07
CA ARG A 414 -3.72 40.27 13.55
C ARG A 414 -3.75 40.70 15.00
N ARG A 415 -2.91 40.11 15.86
CA ARG A 415 -2.80 40.50 17.26
C ARG A 415 -2.22 41.90 17.40
N GLU A 416 -1.16 42.19 16.67
CA GLU A 416 -0.56 43.54 16.62
C GLU A 416 -1.57 44.57 16.12
N GLY A 417 -2.32 44.26 15.06
CA GLY A 417 -3.37 45.16 14.55
C GLY A 417 -4.60 45.30 15.47
N ASP A 418 -4.87 44.34 16.35
CA ASP A 418 -5.93 44.45 17.36
C ASP A 418 -5.44 45.25 18.58
N GLU A 419 -4.18 45.08 19.01
CA GLU A 419 -3.52 45.87 20.06
C GLU A 419 -3.35 47.34 19.66
N GLU A 420 -3.02 47.63 18.39
CA GLU A 420 -2.93 48.99 17.85
C GLU A 420 -4.31 49.68 17.84
N LYS A 421 -5.39 48.94 17.53
CA LYS A 421 -6.76 49.48 17.62
C LYS A 421 -7.16 49.74 19.06
N GLU A 422 -6.89 48.80 19.96
CA GLU A 422 -7.26 48.93 21.37
C GLU A 422 -6.54 50.12 22.04
N SER A 423 -5.26 50.32 21.75
CA SER A 423 -4.51 51.50 22.19
C SER A 423 -5.00 52.81 21.54
N GLY A 424 -5.37 52.79 20.26
CA GLY A 424 -5.97 53.94 19.59
C GLY A 424 -7.33 54.37 20.19
N TYR A 425 -8.18 53.42 20.58
CA TYR A 425 -9.45 53.72 21.25
C TYR A 425 -9.24 54.28 22.67
N ALA A 426 -8.26 53.77 23.42
CA ALA A 426 -7.93 54.30 24.74
C ALA A 426 -7.51 55.77 24.69
N TYR A 427 -6.74 56.17 23.66
CA TYR A 427 -6.34 57.56 23.47
C TYR A 427 -7.51 58.49 23.03
N ALA A 428 -8.43 57.99 22.20
CA ALA A 428 -9.59 58.75 21.74
C ALA A 428 -10.62 59.01 22.85
N ASP A 429 -10.79 58.07 23.79
CA ASP A 429 -11.71 58.21 24.94
C ASP A 429 -11.21 59.27 25.95
N ASP A 430 -9.90 59.34 26.19
CA ASP A 430 -9.28 60.38 27.02
C ASP A 430 -9.46 61.79 26.43
N GLN A 431 -9.41 61.95 25.10
CA GLN A 431 -9.73 63.23 24.46
C GLN A 431 -11.21 63.62 24.56
N GLN A 432 -12.13 62.66 24.54
CA GLN A 432 -13.56 62.94 24.73
C GLN A 432 -13.88 63.36 26.18
N HIS A 433 -13.12 62.90 27.17
CA HIS A 433 -13.28 63.31 28.56
C HIS A 433 -12.80 64.76 28.84
N LEU A 434 -11.88 65.30 28.04
CA LEU A 434 -11.39 66.68 28.16
C LEU A 434 -12.29 67.74 27.49
N LEU A 435 -13.25 67.33 26.64
CA LEU A 435 -14.17 68.24 25.93
C LEU A 435 -15.60 68.25 26.50
N LYS A 436 -15.86 67.59 27.63
CA LYS A 436 -17.14 67.63 28.32
C LYS A 436 -17.10 68.66 29.44
N ASP A 437 -17.40 69.91 29.10
CA ASP A 437 -17.75 70.93 30.09
C ASP A 437 -19.03 70.52 30.84
N PRO A 438 -19.14 70.84 32.14
CA PRO A 438 -20.29 70.51 32.95
C PRO A 438 -21.39 71.58 32.77
N GLU A 439 -22.29 71.40 31.81
CA GLU A 439 -23.55 72.15 31.84
C GLU A 439 -24.62 71.45 32.69
N CYS A 440 -25.03 72.21 33.70
CA CYS A 440 -26.06 71.96 34.68
C CYS A 440 -27.44 71.82 34.00
N GLY A 441 -28.25 70.83 34.38
CA GLY A 441 -29.59 70.71 33.80
C GLY A 441 -30.44 69.55 34.30
N SER A 442 -30.87 69.62 35.55
CA SER A 442 -31.94 68.78 36.10
C SER A 442 -33.24 68.93 35.32
N ARG A 443 -33.78 67.85 34.74
CA ARG A 443 -35.21 67.76 34.45
C ARG A 443 -35.71 66.32 34.50
N LYS A 444 -36.26 65.95 35.66
CA LYS A 444 -37.24 64.86 35.77
C LYS A 444 -38.51 65.28 35.02
N GLY A 445 -38.97 64.45 34.11
CA GLY A 445 -40.25 64.62 33.45
C GLY A 445 -40.53 63.43 32.54
N GLY A 446 -41.32 62.48 33.04
CA GLY A 446 -41.86 61.42 32.20
C GLY A 446 -42.88 61.99 31.22
N ASN A 447 -43.01 61.37 30.05
CA ASN A 447 -44.32 61.03 29.52
C ASN A 447 -44.22 60.00 28.40
N LYS A 448 -45.25 59.17 28.32
CA LYS A 448 -45.52 58.20 27.25
C LYS A 448 -45.80 58.95 25.94
N GLY A 449 -45.39 58.37 24.81
CA GLY A 449 -45.82 58.82 23.49
C GLY A 449 -45.43 57.83 22.40
N TYR A 450 -46.36 56.96 22.02
CA TYR A 450 -46.32 56.30 20.72
C TYR A 450 -46.47 57.38 19.64
N LEU A 451 -45.52 57.45 18.70
CA LEU A 451 -45.63 58.27 17.49
C LEU A 451 -45.85 57.33 16.29
N PRO A 452 -46.77 57.68 15.36
CA PRO A 452 -47.00 56.91 14.14
C PRO A 452 -45.92 57.28 13.11
N TRP A 453 -45.36 56.25 12.48
CA TRP A 453 -44.48 56.35 11.33
C TRP A 453 -45.32 56.76 10.11
N ALA A 454 -45.24 58.03 9.70
CA ALA A 454 -45.61 58.50 8.38
C ALA A 454 -44.63 59.60 7.97
N GLY A 455 -43.86 59.36 6.91
CA GLY A 455 -42.88 60.30 6.39
C GLY A 455 -42.00 59.64 5.34
N GLU A 456 -42.33 59.88 4.08
CA GLU A 456 -41.52 59.54 2.90
C GLU A 456 -40.10 60.14 3.03
N PRO A 457 -39.05 59.43 2.58
CA PRO A 457 -37.72 60.01 2.51
C PRO A 457 -37.60 60.93 1.28
N PRO A 458 -36.92 62.10 1.40
CA PRO A 458 -36.62 62.94 0.26
C PRO A 458 -35.56 62.28 -0.65
N ALA A 459 -35.75 62.47 -1.95
CA ALA A 459 -34.83 62.06 -2.99
C ALA A 459 -33.44 62.67 -2.79
N TYR A 460 -32.45 61.80 -2.58
CA TYR A 460 -31.04 62.18 -2.54
C TYR A 460 -30.52 62.25 -3.98
N GLN A 461 -30.30 63.47 -4.50
CA GLN A 461 -29.51 63.69 -5.71
C GLN A 461 -28.04 63.41 -5.39
N SER A 462 -27.53 62.30 -5.91
CA SER A 462 -26.11 61.99 -5.94
C SER A 462 -25.45 62.72 -7.11
N THR A 463 -24.81 63.86 -6.83
CA THR A 463 -23.74 64.40 -7.68
C THR A 463 -22.47 63.62 -7.38
N ALA A 464 -22.14 62.69 -8.28
CA ALA A 464 -20.90 61.96 -8.27
C ALA A 464 -19.74 62.84 -8.77
N THR A 465 -18.93 63.38 -7.86
CA THR A 465 -17.54 63.75 -8.14
C THR A 465 -16.63 62.61 -7.70
N SER A 466 -16.06 61.94 -8.70
CA SER A 466 -15.09 60.85 -8.60
C SER A 466 -13.76 61.36 -8.01
N PRO A 467 -13.23 60.76 -6.93
CA PRO A 467 -11.83 60.92 -6.59
C PRO A 467 -10.99 60.07 -7.53
N GLN A 468 -10.09 60.72 -8.27
CA GLN A 468 -9.07 60.05 -9.07
C GLN A 468 -8.16 59.21 -8.16
N ASN A 469 -8.20 57.90 -8.38
CA ASN A 469 -7.28 56.94 -7.78
C ASN A 469 -5.91 57.09 -8.47
N PRO A 470 -4.78 57.19 -7.75
CA PRO A 470 -3.46 57.21 -8.36
C PRO A 470 -3.20 55.89 -9.12
N ARG A 471 -2.85 56.03 -10.39
CA ARG A 471 -2.53 54.92 -11.30
C ARG A 471 -1.40 54.07 -10.73
N LEU A 472 -1.70 52.81 -10.42
CA LEU A 472 -0.69 51.77 -10.26
C LEU A 472 0.08 51.59 -11.58
N PRO A 473 1.41 51.37 -11.53
CA PRO A 473 2.20 51.10 -12.73
C PRO A 473 1.75 49.78 -13.40
N PRO A 474 1.84 49.68 -14.73
CA PRO A 474 1.42 48.50 -15.46
C PRO A 474 2.26 47.28 -15.05
N ARG A 475 1.56 46.17 -14.77
CA ARG A 475 2.18 44.85 -14.61
C ARG A 475 3.01 44.51 -15.86
N PRO A 476 4.26 44.03 -15.72
CA PRO A 476 4.98 43.48 -16.85
C PRO A 476 4.24 42.25 -17.39
N ALA A 477 4.13 42.19 -18.71
CA ALA A 477 3.53 41.07 -19.44
C ALA A 477 4.27 39.76 -19.13
N PRO A 478 3.58 38.61 -19.06
CA PRO A 478 4.25 37.33 -18.92
C PRO A 478 5.07 37.04 -20.18
N ALA A 479 6.38 36.93 -20.01
CA ALA A 479 7.28 36.42 -21.04
C ALA A 479 6.85 34.99 -21.41
N ARG A 480 6.21 34.85 -22.58
CA ARG A 480 6.10 33.57 -23.27
C ARG A 480 7.45 33.29 -23.93
N THR A 481 8.26 32.44 -23.32
CA THR A 481 9.34 31.73 -23.99
C THR A 481 8.97 30.26 -24.06
N TRP A 482 8.24 29.90 -25.12
CA TRP A 482 8.27 28.55 -25.65
C TRP A 482 9.46 28.50 -26.60
N ALA A 483 10.56 27.90 -26.15
CA ALA A 483 11.58 27.39 -27.04
C ALA A 483 11.19 25.95 -27.39
N GLU A 484 10.79 25.73 -28.63
CA GLU A 484 10.68 24.42 -29.24
C GLU A 484 12.08 23.77 -29.30
N PRO A 485 12.27 22.52 -28.85
CA PRO A 485 13.34 21.70 -29.37
C PRO A 485 12.92 21.18 -30.74
N SER A 486 13.60 21.73 -31.75
CA SER A 486 13.72 21.28 -33.13
C SER A 486 13.60 19.77 -33.31
N SER A 487 12.77 19.39 -34.28
CA SER A 487 12.73 18.10 -34.94
C SER A 487 14.12 17.60 -35.34
N ILE A 488 14.58 16.50 -34.73
CA ILE A 488 15.63 15.68 -35.31
C ILE A 488 14.95 14.72 -36.30
N SER A 489 15.03 15.13 -37.55
CA SER A 489 14.94 14.27 -38.72
C SER A 489 16.17 13.36 -38.77
N SER A 490 15.99 12.07 -38.57
CA SER A 490 16.96 11.04 -38.96
C SER A 490 16.33 10.15 -40.02
N ARG A 491 16.41 10.66 -41.25
CA ARG A 491 16.83 9.98 -42.48
C ARG A 491 16.80 8.44 -42.42
N ALA A 492 15.83 7.88 -43.13
CA ALA A 492 15.87 6.54 -43.67
C ALA A 492 17.15 6.36 -44.53
N THR A 493 18.00 5.41 -44.16
CA THR A 493 18.97 4.81 -45.08
C THR A 493 18.49 3.40 -45.40
N ASN A 494 17.93 3.27 -46.59
CA ASN A 494 17.94 2.03 -47.35
C ASN A 494 19.38 1.55 -47.50
N THR A 495 19.65 0.31 -47.10
CA THR A 495 20.74 -0.49 -47.68
C THR A 495 20.19 -1.86 -48.03
N HIS A 496 19.86 -1.99 -49.33
CA HIS A 496 19.69 -3.26 -49.99
C HIS A 496 21.02 -4.02 -50.07
N ALA A 497 20.91 -5.34 -49.94
CA ALA A 497 21.72 -6.38 -50.58
C ALA A 497 23.20 -6.53 -50.18
N ARG A 498 23.48 -7.63 -49.48
CA ARG A 498 24.45 -8.61 -49.98
C ARG A 498 24.10 -10.02 -49.52
N HIS A 499 23.79 -10.87 -50.50
CA HIS A 499 23.83 -12.32 -50.39
C HIS A 499 25.23 -12.75 -49.94
N GLY A 500 25.29 -13.56 -48.89
CA GLY A 500 26.46 -14.33 -48.48
C GLY A 500 26.02 -15.74 -48.17
N THR A 501 26.03 -16.60 -49.18
CA THR A 501 25.94 -18.05 -49.04
C THR A 501 27.21 -18.56 -48.38
N SER A 502 27.11 -19.18 -47.19
CA SER A 502 28.18 -20.00 -46.63
C SER A 502 27.61 -21.33 -46.17
N SER A 503 28.02 -22.38 -46.88
CA SER A 503 27.85 -23.80 -46.62
C SER A 503 28.37 -24.24 -45.23
N PRO A 504 27.93 -25.41 -44.75
CA PRO A 504 28.25 -25.89 -43.40
C PRO A 504 29.70 -26.39 -43.30
N GLY A 505 30.44 -25.81 -42.36
CA GLY A 505 31.80 -26.24 -41.99
C GLY A 505 31.78 -27.45 -41.07
N THR A 506 32.38 -28.52 -41.57
CA THR A 506 32.75 -29.77 -40.90
C THR A 506 33.56 -29.58 -39.62
N TRP A 507 33.21 -30.36 -38.61
CA TRP A 507 33.96 -30.58 -37.37
C TRP A 507 35.34 -31.21 -37.63
N PRO A 508 36.39 -30.82 -36.88
CA PRO A 508 37.55 -31.66 -36.68
C PRO A 508 37.57 -32.26 -35.27
N HIS A 509 37.73 -33.58 -35.22
CA HIS A 509 38.19 -34.35 -34.06
C HIS A 509 39.53 -33.82 -33.53
N PRO A 510 39.79 -33.89 -32.22
CA PRO A 510 41.15 -34.04 -31.71
C PRO A 510 41.46 -35.52 -31.50
N ALA A 511 42.60 -35.90 -32.06
CA ALA A 511 43.22 -37.20 -31.99
C ALA A 511 43.73 -37.54 -30.58
N ALA A 512 43.77 -38.84 -30.33
CA ALA A 512 44.49 -39.47 -29.26
C ALA A 512 46.01 -39.21 -29.35
N SER A 513 46.63 -38.93 -28.22
CA SER A 513 48.06 -39.14 -28.01
C SER A 513 48.28 -39.56 -26.57
N GLY A 514 48.64 -40.83 -26.39
CA GLY A 514 49.10 -41.37 -25.13
C GLY A 514 50.52 -40.93 -24.79
N ALA A 515 50.81 -40.88 -23.49
CA ALA A 515 52.15 -40.97 -22.95
C ALA A 515 52.08 -41.76 -21.63
N GLN A 516 52.87 -42.83 -21.57
CA GLN A 516 53.05 -43.71 -20.42
C GLN A 516 54.13 -43.19 -19.48
N GLY A 517 53.80 -43.18 -18.17
CA GLY A 517 54.66 -43.55 -17.02
C GLY A 517 55.79 -42.61 -16.57
N PRO A 518 56.52 -42.95 -15.49
CA PRO A 518 56.07 -43.54 -14.21
C PRO A 518 56.71 -42.84 -12.97
N GLY A 519 56.32 -43.24 -11.75
CA GLY A 519 57.11 -43.00 -10.51
C GLY A 519 56.28 -42.48 -9.31
N ASN A 520 55.69 -43.36 -8.50
CA ASN A 520 56.19 -43.91 -7.21
C ASN A 520 56.11 -43.01 -5.96
N SER A 521 55.51 -43.61 -4.92
CA SER A 521 55.79 -43.49 -3.46
C SER A 521 55.48 -42.15 -2.78
N SER A 522 54.94 -42.03 -1.55
CA SER A 522 54.43 -42.95 -0.52
C SER A 522 54.03 -42.10 0.70
N VAL A 523 53.29 -42.71 1.64
CA VAL A 523 53.20 -42.46 3.10
C VAL A 523 51.96 -41.71 3.65
N GLY A 524 51.16 -42.49 4.41
CA GLY A 524 50.54 -42.16 5.71
C GLY A 524 49.29 -41.26 5.70
N SER A 525 48.21 -41.49 6.45
CA SER A 525 47.89 -42.45 7.51
C SER A 525 46.42 -42.27 7.92
N ARG A 526 45.61 -43.32 7.71
CA ARG A 526 44.79 -44.02 8.74
C ARG A 526 44.18 -43.19 9.88
N TRP A 527 42.84 -43.10 9.89
CA TRP A 527 42.03 -43.21 11.10
C TRP A 527 40.77 -44.00 10.79
N ASP A 528 40.76 -45.25 11.26
CA ASP A 528 39.60 -46.12 11.40
C ASP A 528 38.82 -45.69 12.66
N TYR A 529 37.51 -45.52 12.57
CA TYR A 529 36.60 -45.65 13.71
C TYR A 529 35.29 -46.29 13.24
N SER A 530 35.11 -47.55 13.61
CA SER A 530 33.82 -48.26 13.64
C SER A 530 33.34 -48.36 15.11
N PRO A 531 32.17 -48.95 15.43
CA PRO A 531 31.05 -48.20 16.01
C PRO A 531 30.76 -48.63 17.45
N LEU A 532 29.96 -47.84 18.19
CA LEU A 532 29.34 -48.30 19.43
C LEU A 532 27.84 -48.08 19.40
N ASN A 533 27.14 -49.21 19.22
CA ASN A 533 25.77 -49.45 19.64
C ASN A 533 25.63 -49.28 21.15
N PHE A 534 24.52 -48.70 21.59
CA PHE A 534 23.93 -48.97 22.90
C PHE A 534 22.41 -48.89 22.82
N GLY A 535 21.76 -49.98 23.24
CA GLY A 535 20.43 -50.02 23.87
C GLY A 535 19.23 -50.02 22.94
#